data_AF-A0A6G3PN49-F1
#
_entry.id   AF-A0A6G3PN49-F1
#
_cell.length_a   1.000
_cell.length_b   1.000
_cell.length_c   1.000
_cell.angle_alpha   90.00
_cell.angle_beta   90.00
_cell.angle_gamma   90.00
#
_symmetry.space_group_name_H-M   'P 1'
#
loop_
_entity.id
_entity.type
_entity.pdbx_description
1 polymer ?
#
loop_
_entity_poly.entity_id
_entity_poly.type
_entity_poly.pdbx_seq_one_letter_code
_entity_poly.pdbx_strand_id
1 'polypeptide(L)'
;MVMNPHQHFPAFPPAGGPAPWAPAPWVPPSETEQLLHEAASRGDVRGQLAALAGAELYIPAPRAEADANPDTVVWRRHVDPAGFVCRPLLTRGMLPAWHPDWVFRGVTLRWVAEFGWPDPQVWLGVNVGTPAQLLLPASPPDLALWQRAYAENDRPSGNRLVALRHGALHGPLAYGLACGVHLAIGNGVPWNEVGTVYREYGEERETLRDSWGITGHEGWRRQLDFLLDAENSPPEPDFVLRTREQLAAAIGELPSADLWRETAAGHAQDLGADPETVKGIEELVRRVMRYEARFRADGLLPPDGRVRTTVAYDYGRAVNLARWGLSARFCGPADAEAAIVYAGALSKSAHRSWEEFSAGYALGRVLRFDDEEYGTFYEQCLVAHRLLTESGGSPWKHIPWR
;
A
#
# COMPACT_ATOMS: atom_id res chain seq x y z
N MET A 1 36.66 -16.80 3.49
CA MET A 1 36.68 -16.36 4.90
C MET A 1 35.37 -16.84 5.51
N VAL A 2 35.44 -17.82 6.40
CA VAL A 2 34.28 -18.59 6.89
C VAL A 2 33.41 -17.69 7.78
N MET A 3 32.18 -17.41 7.35
CA MET A 3 31.22 -16.65 8.16
C MET A 3 30.66 -17.53 9.29
N ASN A 4 30.68 -16.96 10.49
CA ASN A 4 30.23 -17.57 11.74
C ASN A 4 28.68 -17.73 11.75
N PRO A 5 28.12 -18.93 11.98
CA PRO A 5 26.67 -19.19 11.90
C PRO A 5 25.86 -18.66 13.11
N HIS A 6 26.44 -17.85 13.99
CA HIS A 6 25.81 -17.28 15.19
C HIS A 6 25.50 -15.78 15.06
N GLN A 7 25.03 -15.32 13.90
CA GLN A 7 24.41 -13.99 13.84
C GLN A 7 23.06 -14.04 14.55
N HIS A 8 23.06 -13.55 15.78
CA HIS A 8 21.89 -13.33 16.61
C HIS A 8 20.81 -12.59 15.81
N PHE A 9 19.54 -12.99 16.01
CA PHE A 9 18.39 -12.15 15.71
C PHE A 9 18.64 -10.73 16.26
N PRO A 10 18.23 -9.65 15.58
CA PRO A 10 18.23 -8.35 16.22
C PRO A 10 17.38 -8.46 17.50
N ALA A 11 18.04 -8.39 18.65
CA ALA A 11 17.37 -8.36 19.93
C ALA A 11 16.58 -7.06 20.03
N PHE A 12 15.35 -7.13 20.52
CA PHE A 12 14.65 -5.95 20.99
C PHE A 12 15.52 -5.27 22.07
N PRO A 13 15.69 -3.93 22.03
CA PRO A 13 16.46 -3.25 23.06
C PRO A 13 15.78 -3.48 24.43
N PRO A 14 16.52 -3.88 25.48
CA PRO A 14 15.94 -3.99 26.81
C PRO A 14 15.66 -2.58 27.34
N ALA A 15 14.41 -2.32 27.72
CA ALA A 15 14.05 -1.10 28.43
C ALA A 15 14.66 -1.15 29.84
N GLY A 16 15.59 -0.24 30.16
CA GLY A 16 16.21 -0.17 31.49
C GLY A 16 16.80 1.19 31.87
N GLY A 17 16.06 1.93 32.71
CA GLY A 17 16.44 3.14 33.47
C GLY A 17 15.24 3.70 34.27
N PRO A 18 15.38 4.21 35.51
CA PRO A 18 14.55 3.89 36.70
C PRO A 18 13.37 4.87 36.98
N ALA A 19 12.46 4.68 37.97
CA ALA A 19 11.23 3.85 38.15
C ALA A 19 10.06 4.83 38.55
N PRO A 20 8.80 4.51 38.96
CA PRO A 20 7.89 3.38 38.78
C PRO A 20 6.59 3.79 38.01
N TRP A 21 6.15 2.99 37.06
CA TRP A 21 4.85 3.13 36.44
C TRP A 21 4.33 1.72 36.23
N ALA A 22 3.05 1.46 36.52
CA ALA A 22 2.42 0.26 35.99
C ALA A 22 2.74 0.25 34.49
N PRO A 23 3.34 -0.83 33.94
CA PRO A 23 3.65 -0.85 32.52
C PRO A 23 2.36 -0.51 31.79
N ALA A 24 2.38 0.52 30.93
CA ALA A 24 1.18 0.86 30.16
C ALA A 24 0.66 -0.44 29.52
N PRO A 25 -0.66 -0.66 29.56
CA PRO A 25 -1.23 -1.84 28.95
C PRO A 25 -0.76 -1.89 27.49
N TRP A 26 -0.21 -3.03 27.10
CA TRP A 26 0.26 -3.23 25.74
C TRP A 26 -0.91 -2.98 24.77
N VAL A 27 -0.67 -2.13 23.78
CA VAL A 27 -1.65 -1.81 22.74
C VAL A 27 -1.31 -2.66 21.52
N PRO A 28 -2.18 -3.59 21.09
CA PRO A 28 -1.92 -4.42 19.93
C PRO A 28 -1.78 -3.56 18.66
N PRO A 29 -0.68 -3.69 17.90
CA PRO A 29 -0.43 -2.87 16.70
C PRO A 29 -1.47 -2.93 15.60
N SER A 30 -2.17 -4.04 15.44
CA SER A 30 -3.27 -4.18 14.50
C SER A 30 -4.37 -5.09 15.06
N GLU A 31 -5.45 -5.26 14.29
CA GLU A 31 -6.50 -6.23 14.59
C GLU A 31 -5.94 -7.65 14.70
N THR A 32 -4.97 -8.03 13.87
CA THR A 32 -4.34 -9.35 13.91
C THR A 32 -3.70 -9.61 15.27
N GLU A 33 -2.83 -8.73 15.75
CA GLU A 33 -2.18 -8.92 17.05
C GLU A 33 -3.17 -8.86 18.20
N GLN A 34 -4.25 -8.08 18.06
CA GLN A 34 -5.34 -8.07 19.05
C GLN A 34 -6.03 -9.44 19.12
N LEU A 35 -6.44 -9.98 17.98
CA LEU A 35 -7.11 -11.29 17.89
C LEU A 35 -6.21 -12.41 18.42
N LEU A 36 -4.91 -12.38 18.08
CA LEU A 36 -3.93 -13.35 18.60
C LEU A 36 -3.80 -13.28 20.11
N HIS A 37 -3.64 -12.07 20.67
CA HIS A 37 -3.53 -11.87 22.12
C HIS A 37 -4.78 -12.31 22.86
N GLU A 38 -5.95 -11.90 22.38
CA GLU A 38 -7.24 -12.25 22.99
C GLU A 38 -7.50 -13.76 22.92
N ALA A 39 -7.26 -14.41 21.79
CA ALA A 39 -7.41 -15.86 21.66
C ALA A 39 -6.40 -16.63 22.54
N ALA A 40 -5.15 -16.16 22.62
CA ALA A 40 -4.14 -16.71 23.54
C ALA A 40 -4.57 -16.61 25.00
N SER A 41 -5.10 -15.45 25.43
CA SER A 41 -5.56 -15.25 26.81
C SER A 41 -6.68 -16.21 27.23
N ARG A 42 -7.48 -16.71 26.26
CA ARG A 42 -8.57 -17.66 26.48
C ARG A 42 -8.18 -19.13 26.24
N GLY A 43 -6.95 -19.40 25.77
CA GLY A 43 -6.56 -20.74 25.32
C GLY A 43 -7.32 -21.23 24.07
N ASP A 44 -7.85 -20.30 23.26
CA ASP A 44 -8.66 -20.60 22.08
C ASP A 44 -7.77 -20.87 20.85
N VAL A 45 -7.32 -22.11 20.71
CA VAL A 45 -6.47 -22.54 19.59
C VAL A 45 -7.15 -22.32 18.23
N ARG A 46 -8.47 -22.50 18.14
CA ARG A 46 -9.19 -22.29 16.88
C ARG A 46 -9.17 -20.81 16.49
N GLY A 47 -9.42 -19.91 17.45
CA GLY A 47 -9.32 -18.46 17.25
C GLY A 47 -7.91 -18.01 16.86
N GLN A 48 -6.88 -18.60 17.48
CA GLN A 48 -5.47 -18.34 17.11
C GLN A 48 -5.19 -18.71 15.65
N LEU A 49 -5.57 -19.92 15.23
CA LEU A 49 -5.36 -20.37 13.85
C LEU A 49 -6.17 -19.58 12.84
N ALA A 50 -7.40 -19.18 13.17
CA ALA A 50 -8.22 -18.31 12.32
C ALA A 50 -7.57 -16.92 12.15
N ALA A 51 -7.02 -16.34 13.22
CA ALA A 51 -6.31 -15.08 13.16
C ALA A 51 -5.03 -15.18 12.30
N LEU A 52 -4.24 -16.26 12.43
CA LEU A 52 -3.06 -16.51 11.60
C LEU A 52 -3.40 -16.77 10.14
N ALA A 53 -4.47 -17.52 9.87
CA ALA A 53 -4.90 -17.86 8.52
C ALA A 53 -5.26 -16.62 7.69
N GLY A 54 -5.88 -15.61 8.30
CA GLY A 54 -6.24 -14.35 7.65
C GLY A 54 -5.16 -13.26 7.69
N ALA A 55 -3.98 -13.55 8.25
CA ALA A 55 -2.90 -12.60 8.45
C ALA A 55 -1.84 -12.66 7.36
N GLU A 56 -1.16 -11.54 7.15
CA GLU A 56 0.11 -11.51 6.41
C GLU A 56 1.23 -12.03 7.32
N LEU A 57 1.95 -13.06 6.87
CA LEU A 57 2.97 -13.75 7.65
C LEU A 57 4.34 -13.61 7.00
N TYR A 58 5.36 -13.44 7.83
CA TYR A 58 6.70 -13.07 7.39
C TYR A 58 7.79 -13.91 8.01
N ILE A 59 8.72 -14.36 7.18
CA ILE A 59 9.97 -14.98 7.60
C ILE A 59 11.11 -13.98 7.37
N PRO A 60 11.86 -13.59 8.41
CA PRO A 60 13.02 -12.73 8.25
C PRO A 60 14.15 -13.47 7.53
N ALA A 61 14.81 -12.79 6.60
CA ALA A 61 15.94 -13.31 5.86
C ALA A 61 17.05 -12.25 5.71
N PRO A 62 18.34 -12.64 5.76
CA PRO A 62 19.42 -11.77 5.32
C PRO A 62 19.22 -11.40 3.84
N ARG A 63 19.34 -10.12 3.52
CA ARG A 63 19.16 -9.62 2.15
C ARG A 63 20.06 -10.33 1.15
N ALA A 64 21.34 -10.49 1.49
CA ALA A 64 22.31 -11.13 0.59
C ALA A 64 21.91 -12.58 0.22
N GLU A 65 21.27 -13.30 1.15
CA GLU A 65 20.78 -14.66 0.91
C GLU A 65 19.53 -14.64 0.01
N ALA A 66 18.59 -13.72 0.27
CA ALA A 66 17.40 -13.55 -0.54
C ALA A 66 17.73 -13.09 -1.98
N ASP A 67 18.72 -12.22 -2.15
CA ASP A 67 19.19 -11.76 -3.46
C ASP A 67 19.89 -12.88 -4.24
N ALA A 68 20.66 -13.74 -3.56
CA ALA A 68 21.37 -14.86 -4.18
C ALA A 68 20.43 -16.01 -4.60
N ASN A 69 19.36 -16.24 -3.85
CA ASN A 69 18.40 -17.32 -4.10
C ASN A 69 16.95 -16.80 -3.97
N PRO A 70 16.46 -16.02 -4.94
CA PRO A 70 15.16 -15.36 -4.85
C PRO A 70 14.01 -16.36 -4.70
N ASP A 71 14.10 -17.55 -5.30
CA ASP A 71 13.00 -18.53 -5.28
C ASP A 71 13.02 -19.45 -4.05
N THR A 72 14.06 -19.35 -3.20
CA THR A 72 14.22 -20.22 -2.04
C THR A 72 13.96 -19.46 -0.74
N VAL A 73 13.08 -20.01 0.10
CA VAL A 73 12.84 -19.50 1.46
C VAL A 73 13.65 -20.33 2.45
N VAL A 74 14.73 -19.74 2.97
CA VAL A 74 15.52 -20.38 4.04
C VAL A 74 14.94 -19.99 5.38
N TRP A 75 14.18 -20.92 5.96
CA TRP A 75 13.65 -20.75 7.30
C TRP A 75 14.65 -21.34 8.30
N ARG A 76 15.21 -20.52 9.20
CA ARG A 76 16.18 -20.98 10.22
C ARG A 76 15.47 -21.29 11.54
N ARG A 77 16.02 -22.25 12.29
CA ARG A 77 15.60 -22.52 13.67
C ARG A 77 16.19 -21.44 14.58
N HIS A 78 15.46 -21.07 15.61
CA HIS A 78 15.84 -20.14 16.66
C HIS A 78 15.52 -20.76 18.02
N VAL A 79 16.33 -20.47 19.04
CA VAL A 79 16.00 -20.82 20.43
C VAL A 79 15.42 -19.58 21.07
N ASP A 80 14.15 -19.65 21.47
CA ASP A 80 13.49 -18.53 22.12
C ASP A 80 14.06 -18.26 23.54
N PRO A 81 13.75 -17.11 24.16
CA PRO A 81 14.22 -16.82 25.52
C PRO A 81 13.76 -17.82 26.60
N ALA A 82 12.71 -18.60 26.33
CA ALA A 82 12.20 -19.64 27.22
C ALA A 82 12.85 -21.02 26.96
N GLY A 83 13.74 -21.13 25.96
CA GLY A 83 14.48 -22.34 25.63
C GLY A 83 13.82 -23.24 24.58
N PHE A 84 12.68 -22.85 23.99
CA PHE A 84 12.03 -23.61 22.93
C PHE A 84 12.78 -23.46 21.61
N VAL A 85 12.98 -24.57 20.89
CA VAL A 85 13.49 -24.54 19.52
C VAL A 85 12.32 -24.26 18.58
N CYS A 86 12.29 -23.08 18.00
CA CYS A 86 11.21 -22.58 17.17
C CYS A 86 11.67 -22.25 15.76
N ARG A 87 10.74 -22.29 14.81
CA ARG A 87 10.84 -21.58 13.54
C ARG A 87 10.10 -20.25 13.68
N PRO A 88 10.78 -19.10 13.59
CA PRO A 88 10.18 -17.81 13.89
C PRO A 88 9.32 -17.31 12.72
N LEU A 89 8.16 -16.77 13.05
CA LEU A 89 7.21 -16.18 12.12
C LEU A 89 6.74 -14.84 12.69
N LEU A 90 6.64 -13.82 11.85
CA LEU A 90 6.18 -12.49 12.25
C LEU A 90 4.87 -12.16 11.55
N THR A 91 3.98 -11.47 12.25
CA THR A 91 2.83 -10.79 11.65
C THR A 91 3.20 -9.34 11.31
N ARG A 92 2.41 -8.73 10.41
CA ARG A 92 2.62 -7.34 9.95
C ARG A 92 2.91 -6.33 11.07
N GLY A 93 2.09 -6.30 12.12
CA GLY A 93 2.22 -5.34 13.21
C GLY A 93 3.40 -5.60 14.15
N MET A 94 4.11 -6.71 13.97
CA MET A 94 5.27 -7.14 14.76
C MET A 94 6.57 -7.14 13.95
N LEU A 95 6.54 -6.64 12.71
CA LEU A 95 7.74 -6.43 11.92
C LEU A 95 8.66 -5.43 12.64
N PRO A 96 9.98 -5.72 12.75
CA PRO A 96 10.92 -4.77 13.33
C PRO A 96 11.12 -3.56 12.41
N ALA A 97 11.82 -2.55 12.90
CA ALA A 97 12.18 -1.40 12.07
C ALA A 97 12.97 -1.83 10.82
N TRP A 98 12.82 -1.05 9.73
CA TRP A 98 13.54 -1.26 8.49
C TRP A 98 15.06 -1.36 8.73
N HIS A 99 15.71 -2.26 8.00
CA HIS A 99 17.17 -2.44 8.02
C HIS A 99 17.68 -2.77 6.60
N PRO A 100 18.84 -2.22 6.18
CA PRO A 100 19.34 -2.41 4.81
C PRO A 100 19.66 -3.87 4.47
N ASP A 101 20.15 -4.63 5.46
CA ASP A 101 20.61 -6.01 5.30
C ASP A 101 19.58 -7.08 5.69
N TRP A 102 18.39 -6.69 6.16
CA TRP A 102 17.33 -7.63 6.54
C TRP A 102 16.07 -7.37 5.73
N VAL A 103 15.47 -8.44 5.23
CA VAL A 103 14.26 -8.43 4.42
C VAL A 103 13.29 -9.50 4.92
N PHE A 104 12.06 -9.49 4.40
CA PHE A 104 11.01 -10.38 4.87
C PHE A 104 10.35 -11.08 3.69
N ARG A 105 10.27 -12.41 3.79
CA ARG A 105 9.59 -13.27 2.82
C ARG A 105 8.15 -13.49 3.27
N GLY A 106 7.21 -13.17 2.40
CA GLY A 106 5.79 -13.39 2.63
C GLY A 106 5.46 -14.87 2.49
N VAL A 107 4.72 -15.41 3.44
CA VAL A 107 4.22 -16.79 3.40
C VAL A 107 2.77 -16.84 3.87
N THR A 108 2.08 -17.93 3.55
CA THR A 108 0.73 -18.20 4.06
C THR A 108 0.78 -19.27 5.15
N LEU A 109 -0.29 -19.38 5.95
CA LEU A 109 -0.39 -20.47 6.92
C LEU A 109 -0.39 -21.84 6.22
N ARG A 110 -0.94 -21.92 5.01
CA ARG A 110 -0.84 -23.12 4.16
C ARG A 110 0.61 -23.47 3.82
N TRP A 111 1.38 -22.50 3.33
CA TRP A 111 2.80 -22.71 3.03
C TRP A 111 3.56 -23.20 4.26
N VAL A 112 3.29 -22.59 5.42
CA VAL A 112 3.90 -22.99 6.70
C VAL A 112 3.56 -24.43 7.06
N ALA A 113 2.32 -24.87 6.83
CA ALA A 113 1.91 -26.24 7.09
C ALA A 113 2.56 -27.26 6.11
N GLU A 114 2.81 -26.85 4.87
CA GLU A 114 3.37 -27.67 3.80
C GLU A 114 4.92 -27.66 3.75
N PHE A 115 5.58 -26.85 4.58
CA PHE A 115 7.04 -26.64 4.58
C PHE A 115 7.90 -27.92 4.74
N GLY A 116 7.34 -29.02 5.25
CA GLY A 116 8.06 -30.27 5.49
C GLY A 116 8.84 -30.24 6.80
N TRP A 117 8.10 -30.21 7.92
CA TRP A 117 8.64 -30.19 9.28
C TRP A 117 9.41 -31.49 9.60
N PRO A 118 10.75 -31.45 9.70
CA PRO A 118 11.55 -32.68 9.81
C PRO A 118 11.64 -33.22 11.24
N ASP A 119 11.22 -32.42 12.22
CA ASP A 119 11.42 -32.68 13.64
C ASP A 119 10.20 -32.18 14.44
N PRO A 120 9.41 -33.09 15.06
CA PRO A 120 8.22 -32.72 15.80
C PRO A 120 8.51 -31.96 17.11
N GLN A 121 9.78 -31.90 17.55
CA GLN A 121 10.21 -31.08 18.69
C GLN A 121 10.42 -29.61 18.32
N VAL A 122 10.36 -29.26 17.03
CA VAL A 122 10.48 -27.88 16.57
C VAL A 122 9.10 -27.25 16.50
N TRP A 123 8.93 -26.14 17.21
CA TRP A 123 7.67 -25.42 17.29
C TRP A 123 7.59 -24.34 16.22
N LEU A 124 6.38 -23.93 15.86
CA LEU A 124 6.16 -22.65 15.20
C LEU A 124 6.11 -21.56 16.28
N GLY A 125 7.02 -20.60 16.20
CA GLY A 125 7.06 -19.45 17.10
C GLY A 125 6.57 -18.21 16.39
N VAL A 126 5.34 -17.77 16.66
CA VAL A 126 4.79 -16.52 16.11
C VAL A 126 5.04 -15.39 17.10
N ASN A 127 5.60 -14.27 16.63
CA ASN A 127 5.80 -13.03 17.41
C ASN A 127 6.42 -13.28 18.79
N VAL A 128 7.37 -14.20 18.85
CA VAL A 128 8.01 -14.66 20.08
C VAL A 128 8.63 -13.49 20.83
N GLY A 129 8.43 -13.45 22.15
CA GLY A 129 8.85 -12.36 23.04
C GLY A 129 7.86 -11.21 23.15
N THR A 130 6.66 -11.31 22.57
CA THR A 130 5.62 -10.27 22.62
C THR A 130 4.33 -10.78 23.28
N PRO A 131 3.42 -9.89 23.72
CA PRO A 131 2.11 -10.31 24.23
C PRO A 131 1.21 -11.02 23.20
N ALA A 132 1.51 -10.92 21.90
CA ALA A 132 0.84 -11.66 20.82
C ALA A 132 1.55 -12.98 20.46
N GLN A 133 2.46 -13.46 21.31
CA GLN A 133 3.22 -14.68 21.07
C GLN A 133 2.30 -15.91 20.96
N LEU A 134 2.58 -16.76 19.97
CA LEU A 134 2.07 -18.12 19.92
C LEU A 134 3.23 -19.11 19.78
N LEU A 135 3.12 -20.23 20.50
CA LEU A 135 3.96 -21.40 20.33
C LEU A 135 3.05 -22.55 19.91
N LEU A 136 3.14 -22.97 18.65
CA LEU A 136 2.28 -24.01 18.10
C LEU A 136 3.09 -25.27 17.77
N PRO A 137 2.65 -26.46 18.22
CA PRO A 137 3.28 -27.72 17.84
C PRO A 137 3.06 -28.00 16.35
N ALA A 138 4.03 -28.65 15.72
CA ALA A 138 4.04 -28.92 14.28
C ALA A 138 3.93 -30.43 13.97
N SER A 139 3.18 -31.18 14.79
CA SER A 139 2.93 -32.60 14.51
C SER A 139 1.98 -32.76 13.32
N PRO A 140 1.95 -33.92 12.62
CA PRO A 140 1.09 -34.08 11.44
C PRO A 140 -0.41 -33.75 11.67
N PRO A 141 -1.03 -34.11 12.80
CA PRO A 141 -2.39 -33.64 13.14
C PRO A 141 -2.53 -32.12 13.26
N ASP A 142 -1.52 -31.44 13.82
CA ASP A 142 -1.52 -29.98 13.97
C ASP A 142 -1.41 -29.28 12.61
N LEU A 143 -0.52 -29.78 11.74
CA LEU A 143 -0.37 -29.27 10.37
C LEU A 143 -1.69 -29.40 9.58
N ALA A 144 -2.43 -30.51 9.76
CA ALA A 144 -3.74 -30.69 9.16
C ALA A 144 -4.81 -29.74 9.74
N LEU A 145 -4.66 -29.27 10.98
CA LEU A 145 -5.51 -28.21 11.54
C LEU A 145 -5.17 -26.85 10.93
N TRP A 146 -3.89 -26.55 10.72
CA TRP A 146 -3.46 -25.29 10.11
C TRP A 146 -3.94 -25.16 8.66
N GLN A 147 -3.85 -26.24 7.88
CA GLN A 147 -4.39 -26.28 6.51
C GLN A 147 -5.90 -26.05 6.47
N ARG A 148 -6.64 -26.69 7.38
CA ARG A 148 -8.10 -26.48 7.49
C ARG A 148 -8.43 -25.05 7.89
N ALA A 149 -7.75 -24.50 8.88
CA ALA A 149 -7.94 -23.12 9.31
C ALA A 149 -7.68 -22.14 8.15
N TYR A 150 -6.62 -22.37 7.36
CA TYR A 150 -6.37 -21.59 6.15
C TYR A 150 -7.51 -21.72 5.15
N ALA A 151 -7.94 -22.92 4.79
CA ALA A 151 -9.03 -23.13 3.85
C ALA A 151 -10.37 -22.49 4.29
N GLU A 152 -10.62 -22.43 5.61
CA GLU A 152 -11.84 -21.83 6.19
C GLU A 152 -11.77 -20.30 6.32
N ASN A 153 -10.58 -19.71 6.45
CA ASN A 153 -10.41 -18.31 6.84
C ASN A 153 -9.52 -17.50 5.89
N ASP A 154 -9.09 -18.07 4.77
CA ASP A 154 -8.36 -17.31 3.75
C ASP A 154 -9.23 -16.15 3.29
N ARG A 155 -8.68 -14.94 3.36
CA ARG A 155 -9.39 -13.71 3.03
C ARG A 155 -8.93 -13.23 1.66
N PRO A 156 -9.84 -12.73 0.80
CA PRO A 156 -9.44 -12.06 -0.43
C PRO A 156 -8.39 -10.98 -0.14
N SER A 157 -7.32 -10.96 -0.94
CA SER A 157 -6.32 -9.91 -0.88
C SER A 157 -6.87 -8.63 -1.50
N GLY A 158 -6.64 -7.49 -0.83
CA GLY A 158 -6.99 -6.17 -1.37
C GLY A 158 -8.36 -5.61 -0.95
N ASN A 159 -8.65 -4.41 -1.45
CA ASN A 159 -9.85 -3.60 -1.19
C ASN A 159 -10.20 -3.42 0.31
N ARG A 160 -9.18 -3.31 1.17
CA ARG A 160 -9.34 -3.13 2.62
C ARG A 160 -8.63 -1.87 3.09
N LEU A 161 -9.31 -1.11 3.92
CA LEU A 161 -8.70 0.00 4.65
C LEU A 161 -8.03 -0.53 5.92
N VAL A 162 -6.71 -0.66 5.89
CA VAL A 162 -5.90 -1.18 7.00
C VAL A 162 -4.99 -0.07 7.53
N ALA A 163 -4.80 -0.01 8.85
CA ALA A 163 -3.89 0.91 9.51
C ALA A 163 -3.19 0.20 10.69
N LEU A 164 -1.93 0.56 10.94
CA LEU A 164 -1.21 0.18 12.16
C LEU A 164 -1.46 1.23 13.24
N ARG A 165 -1.76 0.81 14.47
CA ARG A 165 -2.01 1.75 15.58
C ARG A 165 -0.78 2.59 15.95
N HIS A 166 0.42 2.14 15.61
CA HIS A 166 1.68 2.85 15.79
C HIS A 166 2.22 3.52 14.51
N GLY A 167 1.48 3.46 13.40
CA GLY A 167 1.88 4.10 12.14
C GLY A 167 1.77 5.63 12.21
N ALA A 168 2.14 6.31 11.13
CA ALA A 168 2.06 7.76 11.04
C ALA A 168 0.60 8.23 10.96
N LEU A 169 0.05 8.74 12.07
CA LEU A 169 -1.34 9.20 12.16
C LEU A 169 -1.50 10.72 11.97
N HIS A 170 -0.41 11.48 12.13
CA HIS A 170 -0.42 12.94 12.09
C HIS A 170 0.80 13.51 11.37
N GLY A 171 0.71 14.79 10.99
CA GLY A 171 1.80 15.54 10.38
C GLY A 171 1.98 15.30 8.88
N PRO A 172 3.02 15.91 8.27
CA PRO A 172 3.21 15.91 6.82
C PRO A 172 3.38 14.51 6.23
N LEU A 173 4.05 13.60 6.95
CA LEU A 173 4.23 12.21 6.50
C LEU A 173 2.89 11.47 6.43
N ALA A 174 2.06 11.58 7.47
CA ALA A 174 0.73 10.96 7.47
C ALA A 174 -0.16 11.55 6.35
N TYR A 175 -0.07 12.85 6.09
CA TYR A 175 -0.77 13.49 4.97
C TYR A 175 -0.32 12.92 3.63
N GLY A 176 0.99 12.82 3.38
CA GLY A 176 1.52 12.23 2.14
C GLY A 176 1.10 10.77 1.97
N LEU A 177 1.17 9.96 3.04
CA LEU A 177 0.68 8.59 3.03
C LEU A 177 -0.82 8.50 2.72
N ALA A 178 -1.62 9.44 3.25
CA ALA A 178 -3.04 9.55 2.96
C ALA A 178 -3.34 9.92 1.50
N CYS A 179 -2.41 10.53 0.76
CA CYS A 179 -2.53 10.72 -0.70
C CYS A 179 -2.31 9.40 -1.47
N GLY A 180 -1.49 8.49 -0.96
CA GLY A 180 -1.23 7.17 -1.59
C GLY A 180 -2.25 6.07 -1.25
N VAL A 181 -3.27 6.38 -0.44
CA VAL A 181 -4.13 5.37 0.19
C VAL A 181 -5.03 4.61 -0.80
N HIS A 182 -5.38 5.20 -1.94
CA HIS A 182 -6.15 4.51 -3.00
C HIS A 182 -5.51 3.18 -3.40
N LEU A 183 -4.19 3.20 -3.64
CA LEU A 183 -3.45 2.01 -4.02
C LEU A 183 -3.17 1.09 -2.81
N ALA A 184 -2.97 1.67 -1.62
CA ALA A 184 -2.82 0.89 -0.39
C ALA A 184 -4.06 0.03 -0.10
N ILE A 185 -5.26 0.59 -0.30
CA ILE A 185 -6.54 -0.13 -0.19
C ILE A 185 -6.59 -1.27 -1.20
N GLY A 186 -6.33 -0.97 -2.48
CA GLY A 186 -6.34 -1.98 -3.55
C GLY A 186 -5.35 -3.13 -3.26
N ASN A 187 -4.20 -2.83 -2.66
CA ASN A 187 -3.18 -3.80 -2.30
C ASN A 187 -3.40 -4.46 -0.92
N GLY A 188 -4.34 -3.95 -0.12
CA GLY A 188 -4.67 -4.49 1.20
C GLY A 188 -3.58 -4.31 2.25
N VAL A 189 -2.70 -3.31 2.09
CA VAL A 189 -1.58 -3.02 2.98
C VAL A 189 -1.90 -1.83 3.91
N PRO A 190 -1.26 -1.71 5.09
CA PRO A 190 -1.48 -0.56 5.96
C PRO A 190 -1.19 0.76 5.24
N TRP A 191 -2.07 1.76 5.37
CA TRP A 191 -1.87 3.06 4.69
C TRP A 191 -0.81 3.92 5.39
N ASN A 192 -0.68 3.81 6.71
CA ASN A 192 0.12 4.70 7.56
C ASN A 192 1.52 4.18 7.89
N GLU A 193 2.08 3.34 7.02
CA GLU A 193 3.44 2.83 7.12
C GLU A 193 4.22 3.12 5.84
N VAL A 194 5.45 3.60 5.99
CA VAL A 194 6.35 3.92 4.86
C VAL A 194 6.76 2.66 4.10
N GLY A 195 6.89 1.50 4.76
CA GLY A 195 7.12 0.22 4.08
C GLY A 195 8.43 -0.44 4.49
N THR A 196 8.56 -0.84 5.76
CA THR A 196 9.53 -1.88 6.14
C THR A 196 9.36 -3.09 5.22
N VAL A 197 8.09 -3.42 4.95
CA VAL A 197 7.60 -4.31 3.90
C VAL A 197 6.40 -3.64 3.24
N TYR A 198 6.30 -3.66 1.90
CA TYR A 198 5.05 -3.33 1.23
C TYR A 198 4.15 -4.56 1.11
N ARG A 199 4.48 -5.54 0.25
CA ARG A 199 3.86 -6.89 0.26
C ARG A 199 4.80 -7.93 0.83
N GLU A 200 5.87 -8.23 0.10
CA GLU A 200 7.03 -9.03 0.51
C GLU A 200 8.23 -8.71 -0.39
N TYR A 201 9.44 -9.06 0.02
CA TYR A 201 10.66 -8.60 -0.66
C TYR A 201 10.83 -9.12 -2.11
N GLY A 202 10.53 -10.38 -2.39
CA GLY A 202 10.73 -11.00 -3.70
C GLY A 202 9.75 -10.46 -4.75
N GLU A 203 8.45 -10.61 -4.49
CA GLU A 203 7.33 -10.15 -5.31
C GLU A 203 7.41 -8.65 -5.59
N GLU A 204 7.84 -7.84 -4.63
CA GLU A 204 8.02 -6.40 -4.84
C GLU A 204 9.11 -6.12 -5.87
N ARG A 205 10.25 -6.80 -5.77
CA ARG A 205 11.35 -6.64 -6.74
C ARG A 205 10.98 -7.17 -8.12
N GLU A 206 10.27 -8.28 -8.17
CA GLU A 206 9.74 -8.85 -9.41
C GLU A 206 8.75 -7.88 -10.07
N THR A 207 7.79 -7.35 -9.31
CA THR A 207 6.80 -6.38 -9.79
C THR A 207 7.47 -5.10 -10.29
N LEU A 208 8.45 -4.56 -9.57
CA LEU A 208 9.21 -3.38 -10.00
C LEU A 208 10.01 -3.66 -11.28
N ARG A 209 10.62 -4.83 -11.41
CA ARG A 209 11.34 -5.22 -12.62
C ARG A 209 10.39 -5.36 -13.81
N ASP A 210 9.31 -6.12 -13.66
CA ASP A 210 8.49 -6.58 -14.78
C ASP A 210 7.44 -5.55 -15.19
N SER A 211 6.89 -4.79 -14.23
CA SER A 211 5.86 -3.77 -14.52
C SER A 211 6.43 -2.37 -14.71
N TRP A 212 7.64 -2.08 -14.20
CA TRP A 212 8.24 -0.74 -14.23
C TRP A 212 9.63 -0.68 -14.87
N GLY A 213 10.27 -1.81 -15.14
CA GLY A 213 11.67 -1.83 -15.61
C GLY A 213 12.66 -1.35 -14.55
N ILE A 214 12.29 -1.34 -13.27
CA ILE A 214 13.13 -0.83 -12.17
C ILE A 214 13.88 -1.99 -11.53
N THR A 215 15.21 -1.95 -11.61
CA THR A 215 16.10 -2.98 -11.03
C THR A 215 17.06 -2.45 -9.97
N GLY A 216 17.01 -1.15 -9.67
CA GLY A 216 17.91 -0.50 -8.73
C GLY A 216 17.57 0.96 -8.45
N HIS A 217 18.41 1.60 -7.63
CA HIS A 217 18.22 2.98 -7.13
C HIS A 217 18.00 4.01 -8.25
N GLU A 218 18.84 4.02 -9.29
CA GLU A 218 18.72 5.03 -10.35
C GLU A 218 17.41 4.91 -11.14
N GLY A 219 17.01 3.67 -11.48
CA GLY A 219 15.75 3.44 -12.19
C GLY A 219 14.55 3.85 -11.33
N TRP A 220 14.61 3.54 -10.03
CA TRP A 220 13.62 3.97 -9.06
C TRP A 220 13.53 5.49 -8.98
N ARG A 221 14.67 6.17 -8.84
CA ARG A 221 14.71 7.64 -8.72
C ARG A 221 14.14 8.32 -9.96
N ARG A 222 14.54 7.87 -11.17
CA ARG A 222 14.01 8.42 -12.42
C ARG A 222 12.49 8.29 -12.52
N GLN A 223 11.95 7.11 -12.22
CA GLN A 223 10.50 6.88 -12.28
C GLN A 223 9.74 7.65 -11.20
N LEU A 224 10.35 7.82 -10.02
CA LEU A 224 9.79 8.64 -8.97
C LEU A 224 9.73 10.12 -9.37
N ASP A 225 10.80 10.66 -9.92
CA ASP A 225 10.85 12.05 -10.41
C ASP A 225 9.80 12.25 -11.52
N PHE A 226 9.69 11.32 -12.46
CA PHE A 226 8.67 11.35 -13.52
C PHE A 226 7.22 11.38 -13.00
N LEU A 227 6.94 10.69 -11.88
CA LEU A 227 5.63 10.77 -11.21
C LEU A 227 5.44 12.08 -10.43
N LEU A 228 6.50 12.59 -9.80
CA LEU A 228 6.46 13.84 -9.04
C LEU A 228 6.30 15.06 -9.96
N ASP A 229 6.81 14.98 -11.18
CA ASP A 229 6.65 16.00 -12.22
C ASP A 229 5.30 15.86 -12.98
N ALA A 230 4.48 14.86 -12.61
CA ALA A 230 3.20 14.52 -13.25
C ALA A 230 3.32 14.25 -14.77
N GLU A 231 4.46 13.67 -15.19
CA GLU A 231 4.75 13.34 -16.59
C GLU A 231 4.45 11.87 -16.92
N ASN A 232 4.16 11.05 -15.92
CA ASN A 232 3.83 9.63 -16.10
C ASN A 232 2.47 9.38 -16.75
N SER A 233 1.53 10.31 -16.58
CA SER A 233 0.25 10.28 -17.27
C SER A 233 0.30 11.08 -18.57
N PRO A 234 -0.48 10.67 -19.59
CA PRO A 234 -0.60 11.45 -20.83
C PRO A 234 -0.99 12.90 -20.52
N PRO A 235 -0.44 13.90 -21.23
CA PRO A 235 -0.71 15.32 -20.95
C PRO A 235 -2.12 15.77 -21.41
N GLU A 236 -2.75 15.05 -22.33
CA GLU A 236 -4.00 15.45 -22.99
C GLU A 236 -5.19 15.57 -22.02
N PRO A 237 -5.42 14.64 -21.06
CA PRO A 237 -6.47 14.79 -20.05
C PRO A 237 -6.36 16.09 -19.24
N ASP A 238 -5.17 16.43 -18.74
CA ASP A 238 -5.00 17.67 -17.97
C ASP A 238 -5.13 18.90 -18.88
N PHE A 239 -4.63 18.81 -20.12
CA PHE A 239 -4.81 19.87 -21.12
C PHE A 239 -6.29 20.21 -21.37
N VAL A 240 -7.16 19.21 -21.58
CA VAL A 240 -8.59 19.48 -21.82
C VAL A 240 -9.29 20.00 -20.57
N LEU A 241 -8.93 19.50 -19.38
CA LEU A 241 -9.49 19.96 -18.11
C LEU A 241 -9.07 21.40 -17.78
N ARG A 242 -7.79 21.75 -17.97
CA ARG A 242 -7.30 23.13 -17.82
C ARG A 242 -7.98 24.08 -18.78
N THR A 243 -8.18 23.67 -20.03
CA THR A 243 -8.91 24.47 -21.03
C THR A 243 -10.33 24.76 -20.53
N ARG A 244 -11.02 23.78 -19.95
CA ARG A 244 -12.36 23.98 -19.36
C ARG A 244 -12.34 25.00 -18.22
N GLU A 245 -11.41 24.88 -17.29
CA GLU A 245 -11.35 25.79 -16.13
C GLU A 245 -10.95 27.23 -16.53
N GLN A 246 -10.04 27.38 -17.50
CA GLN A 246 -9.68 28.70 -18.04
C GLN A 246 -10.85 29.36 -18.76
N LEU A 247 -11.56 28.59 -19.59
CA LEU A 247 -12.75 29.07 -20.29
C LEU A 247 -13.84 29.45 -19.28
N ALA A 248 -14.06 28.63 -18.25
CA ALA A 248 -15.03 28.92 -17.21
C ALA A 248 -14.69 30.21 -16.43
N ALA A 249 -13.41 30.44 -16.14
CA ALA A 249 -12.96 31.68 -15.51
C ALA A 249 -13.15 32.90 -16.41
N ALA A 250 -12.97 32.75 -17.74
CA ALA A 250 -13.13 33.84 -18.70
C ALA A 250 -14.59 34.27 -18.91
N ILE A 251 -15.52 33.29 -18.95
CA ILE A 251 -16.95 33.57 -19.18
C ILE A 251 -17.75 33.75 -17.88
N GLY A 252 -17.21 33.35 -16.73
CA GLY A 252 -17.86 33.47 -15.42
C GLY A 252 -18.85 32.35 -15.09
N GLU A 253 -18.98 31.34 -15.94
CA GLU A 253 -19.84 30.18 -15.78
C GLU A 253 -19.21 28.92 -16.40
N LEU A 254 -19.79 27.74 -16.18
CA LEU A 254 -19.27 26.51 -16.80
C LEU A 254 -19.60 26.52 -18.31
N PRO A 255 -18.62 26.31 -19.21
CA PRO A 255 -18.89 26.32 -20.64
C PRO A 255 -19.77 25.14 -21.07
N SER A 256 -20.49 25.33 -22.18
CA SER A 256 -21.19 24.23 -22.84
C SER A 256 -20.21 23.17 -23.32
N ALA A 257 -20.69 21.94 -23.49
CA ALA A 257 -19.89 20.82 -23.97
C ALA A 257 -19.25 21.10 -25.34
N ASP A 258 -20.01 21.70 -26.26
CA ASP A 258 -19.52 22.05 -27.59
C ASP A 258 -18.46 23.15 -27.54
N LEU A 259 -18.70 24.21 -26.77
CA LEU A 259 -17.72 25.29 -26.62
C LEU A 259 -16.41 24.77 -26.02
N TRP A 260 -16.49 23.93 -24.99
CA TRP A 260 -15.30 23.31 -24.39
C TRP A 260 -14.55 22.44 -25.41
N ARG A 261 -15.26 21.55 -26.11
CA ARG A 261 -14.68 20.65 -27.12
C ARG A 261 -13.99 21.42 -28.24
N GLU A 262 -14.69 22.38 -28.85
CA GLU A 262 -14.18 23.18 -29.97
C GLU A 262 -13.00 24.06 -29.54
N THR A 263 -13.05 24.64 -28.34
CA THR A 263 -11.95 25.45 -27.81
C THR A 263 -10.71 24.58 -27.54
N ALA A 264 -10.88 23.39 -26.96
CA ALA A 264 -9.77 22.47 -26.71
C ALA A 264 -9.13 21.98 -28.02
N ALA A 265 -9.95 21.62 -29.02
CA ALA A 265 -9.51 21.20 -30.33
C ALA A 265 -8.79 22.33 -31.09
N GLY A 266 -9.37 23.54 -31.09
CA GLY A 266 -8.76 24.73 -31.69
C GLY A 266 -7.43 25.09 -31.05
N HIS A 267 -7.34 25.06 -29.71
CA HIS A 267 -6.09 25.32 -29.01
C HIS A 267 -5.03 24.24 -29.32
N ALA A 268 -5.42 22.96 -29.40
CA ALA A 268 -4.49 21.91 -29.84
C ALA A 268 -3.98 22.16 -31.27
N GLN A 269 -4.87 22.57 -32.19
CA GLN A 269 -4.51 22.92 -33.55
C GLN A 269 -3.57 24.13 -33.62
N ASP A 270 -3.81 25.18 -32.82
CA ASP A 270 -2.95 26.36 -32.74
C ASP A 270 -1.54 26.04 -32.21
N LEU A 271 -1.43 25.01 -31.35
CA LEU A 271 -0.16 24.45 -30.90
C LEU A 271 0.53 23.56 -31.94
N GLY A 272 -0.07 23.37 -33.11
CA GLY A 272 0.49 22.59 -34.20
C GLY A 272 0.21 21.09 -34.13
N ALA A 273 -0.80 20.66 -33.36
CA ALA A 273 -1.22 19.27 -33.33
C ALA A 273 -1.75 18.82 -34.71
N ASP A 274 -1.45 17.58 -35.09
CA ASP A 274 -1.94 16.99 -36.33
C ASP A 274 -3.46 16.70 -36.26
N PRO A 275 -4.13 16.45 -37.40
CA PRO A 275 -5.58 16.21 -37.43
C PRO A 275 -6.07 15.01 -36.60
N GLU A 276 -5.25 13.98 -36.43
CA GLU A 276 -5.59 12.80 -35.62
C GLU A 276 -5.57 13.15 -34.14
N THR A 277 -4.54 13.87 -33.69
CA THR A 277 -4.43 14.40 -32.32
C THR A 277 -5.59 15.34 -32.00
N VAL A 278 -5.94 16.26 -32.89
CA VAL A 278 -7.09 17.18 -32.71
C VAL A 278 -8.40 16.39 -32.54
N LYS A 279 -8.63 15.38 -33.37
CA LYS A 279 -9.79 14.49 -33.23
C LYS A 279 -9.77 13.71 -31.91
N GLY A 280 -8.59 13.29 -31.47
CA GLY A 280 -8.38 12.63 -30.18
C GLY A 280 -8.76 13.52 -29.00
N ILE A 281 -8.40 14.82 -29.04
CA ILE A 281 -8.79 15.82 -28.04
C ILE A 281 -10.31 15.97 -27.97
N GLU A 282 -10.98 16.03 -29.12
CA GLU A 282 -12.45 16.12 -29.14
C GLU A 282 -13.11 14.90 -28.49
N GLU A 283 -12.62 13.69 -28.80
CA GLU A 283 -13.15 12.47 -28.21
C GLU A 283 -12.84 12.38 -26.71
N LEU A 284 -11.66 12.82 -26.29
CA LEU A 284 -11.27 12.86 -24.89
C LEU A 284 -12.20 13.73 -24.05
N VAL A 285 -12.63 14.89 -24.57
CA VAL A 285 -13.66 15.72 -23.90
C VAL A 285 -14.94 14.93 -23.67
N ARG A 286 -15.41 14.17 -24.68
CA ARG A 286 -16.62 13.34 -24.55
C ARG A 286 -16.44 12.22 -23.52
N ARG A 287 -15.28 11.55 -23.52
CA ARG A 287 -14.92 10.52 -22.53
C ARG A 287 -14.95 11.07 -21.11
N VAL A 288 -14.32 12.23 -20.88
CA VAL A 288 -14.31 12.89 -19.56
C VAL A 288 -15.75 13.18 -19.10
N MET A 289 -16.62 13.68 -19.98
CA MET A 289 -18.02 13.93 -19.63
C MET A 289 -18.77 12.65 -19.22
N ARG A 290 -18.54 11.53 -19.92
CA ARG A 290 -19.15 10.24 -19.59
C ARG A 290 -18.69 9.72 -18.23
N TYR A 291 -17.38 9.78 -17.94
CA TYR A 291 -16.86 9.43 -16.62
C TYR A 291 -17.37 10.35 -15.51
N GLU A 292 -17.40 11.66 -15.71
CA GLU A 292 -17.93 12.58 -14.70
C GLU A 292 -19.42 12.34 -14.45
N ALA A 293 -20.21 12.05 -15.49
CA ALA A 293 -21.61 11.66 -15.32
C ALA A 293 -21.75 10.37 -14.50
N ARG A 294 -20.88 9.38 -14.75
CA ARG A 294 -20.87 8.15 -13.99
C ARG A 294 -20.42 8.34 -12.54
N PHE A 295 -19.39 9.15 -12.31
CA PHE A 295 -18.93 9.52 -10.97
C PHE A 295 -20.02 10.20 -10.15
N ARG A 296 -20.83 11.07 -10.77
CA ARG A 296 -22.00 11.68 -10.11
C ARG A 296 -23.06 10.64 -9.78
N ALA A 297 -23.34 9.72 -10.70
CA ALA A 297 -24.33 8.66 -10.49
C ALA A 297 -23.94 7.72 -9.33
N ASP A 298 -22.65 7.41 -9.20
CA ASP A 298 -22.15 6.45 -8.21
C ASP A 298 -21.68 7.09 -6.89
N GLY A 299 -21.74 8.42 -6.79
CA GLY A 299 -21.45 9.20 -5.58
C GLY A 299 -19.98 9.61 -5.38
N LEU A 300 -19.13 9.45 -6.40
CA LEU A 300 -17.73 9.88 -6.37
C LEU A 300 -17.58 11.40 -6.60
N LEU A 301 -18.55 12.02 -7.27
CA LEU A 301 -18.69 13.47 -7.39
C LEU A 301 -20.06 13.92 -6.85
N PRO A 302 -20.16 15.13 -6.27
CA PRO A 302 -21.46 15.74 -5.98
C PRO A 302 -22.21 16.08 -7.27
N PRO A 303 -23.53 16.37 -7.22
CA PRO A 303 -24.36 16.60 -8.42
C PRO A 303 -23.82 17.65 -9.42
N ASP A 304 -23.23 18.74 -8.93
CA ASP A 304 -22.60 19.78 -9.76
C ASP A 304 -21.06 19.67 -9.78
N GLY A 305 -20.54 18.55 -9.29
CA GLY A 305 -19.12 18.24 -9.19
C GLY A 305 -18.49 17.93 -10.54
N ARG A 306 -17.21 18.26 -10.66
CA ARG A 306 -16.37 18.02 -11.82
C ARG A 306 -14.90 17.87 -11.41
N VAL A 307 -14.10 17.19 -12.22
CA VAL A 307 -12.67 16.99 -12.01
C VAL A 307 -11.89 18.14 -12.63
N ARG A 308 -10.95 18.76 -11.89
CA ARG A 308 -10.16 19.90 -12.40
C ARG A 308 -8.82 19.53 -12.96
N THR A 309 -8.27 18.40 -12.51
CA THR A 309 -6.96 17.89 -12.90
C THR A 309 -6.87 16.42 -12.54
N THR A 310 -6.04 15.66 -13.27
CA THR A 310 -5.80 14.23 -13.07
C THR A 310 -4.47 13.92 -12.39
N VAL A 311 -3.66 14.94 -12.04
CA VAL A 311 -2.31 14.75 -11.48
C VAL A 311 -2.28 13.97 -10.17
N ALA A 312 -3.39 13.94 -9.43
CA ALA A 312 -3.54 13.09 -8.25
C ALA A 312 -3.19 11.62 -8.51
N TYR A 313 -3.44 11.10 -9.72
CA TYR A 313 -3.08 9.72 -10.06
C TYR A 313 -1.57 9.51 -9.97
N ASP A 314 -0.78 10.42 -10.53
CA ASP A 314 0.68 10.34 -10.50
C ASP A 314 1.21 10.59 -9.08
N TYR A 315 0.69 11.59 -8.35
CA TYR A 315 1.14 11.86 -6.98
C TYR A 315 0.81 10.73 -6.01
N GLY A 316 -0.39 10.14 -6.10
CA GLY A 316 -0.75 8.96 -5.31
C GLY A 316 0.11 7.74 -5.64
N ARG A 317 0.51 7.57 -6.90
CA ARG A 317 1.48 6.54 -7.30
C ARG A 317 2.90 6.86 -6.86
N ALA A 318 3.32 8.13 -6.85
CA ALA A 318 4.64 8.55 -6.36
C ALA A 318 4.82 8.15 -4.89
N VAL A 319 3.79 8.36 -4.07
CA VAL A 319 3.75 7.89 -2.67
C VAL A 319 4.01 6.38 -2.62
N ASN A 320 3.31 5.58 -3.42
CA ASN A 320 3.51 4.13 -3.39
C ASN A 320 4.83 3.68 -3.99
N LEU A 321 5.35 4.33 -5.03
CA LEU A 321 6.66 4.03 -5.59
C LEU A 321 7.79 4.33 -4.59
N ALA A 322 7.64 5.36 -3.75
CA ALA A 322 8.56 5.60 -2.64
C ALA A 322 8.54 4.42 -1.63
N ARG A 323 7.34 3.93 -1.28
CA ARG A 323 7.17 2.78 -0.37
C ARG A 323 7.73 1.49 -0.97
N TRP A 324 7.51 1.25 -2.26
CA TRP A 324 8.07 0.10 -2.99
C TRP A 324 9.59 0.16 -3.08
N GLY A 325 10.16 1.34 -3.35
CA GLY A 325 11.62 1.54 -3.34
C GLY A 325 12.24 1.20 -1.99
N LEU A 326 11.59 1.60 -0.88
CA LEU A 326 12.05 1.27 0.47
C LEU A 326 11.96 -0.24 0.75
N SER A 327 10.82 -0.85 0.40
CA SER A 327 10.58 -2.29 0.54
C SER A 327 11.59 -3.12 -0.27
N ALA A 328 11.90 -2.70 -1.50
CA ALA A 328 12.86 -3.33 -2.40
C ALA A 328 14.34 -3.01 -2.09
N ARG A 329 14.60 -2.16 -1.08
CA ARG A 329 15.95 -1.70 -0.69
C ARG A 329 16.67 -0.91 -1.81
N PHE A 330 15.91 -0.20 -2.63
CA PHE A 330 16.44 0.75 -3.63
C PHE A 330 16.66 2.15 -3.05
N CYS A 331 16.07 2.49 -1.91
CA CYS A 331 16.34 3.72 -1.17
C CYS A 331 16.32 3.50 0.34
N GLY A 332 16.77 4.50 1.10
CA GLY A 332 16.70 4.51 2.56
C GLY A 332 15.42 5.17 3.09
N PRO A 333 15.11 5.03 4.40
CA PRO A 333 13.89 5.58 5.00
C PRO A 333 13.75 7.10 4.80
N ALA A 334 14.84 7.86 4.98
CA ALA A 334 14.81 9.31 4.83
C ALA A 334 14.42 9.77 3.42
N ASP A 335 14.94 9.11 2.38
CA ASP A 335 14.61 9.43 0.99
C ASP A 335 13.15 9.13 0.66
N ALA A 336 12.64 7.99 1.14
CA ALA A 336 11.26 7.59 0.95
C ALA A 336 10.29 8.54 1.67
N GLU A 337 10.57 8.87 2.93
CA GLU A 337 9.77 9.82 3.71
C GLU A 337 9.75 11.21 3.07
N ALA A 338 10.90 11.72 2.63
CA ALA A 338 10.99 13.00 1.95
C ALA A 338 10.15 13.03 0.65
N ALA A 339 10.24 11.97 -0.16
CA ALA A 339 9.43 11.84 -1.37
C ALA A 339 7.92 11.80 -1.09
N ILE A 340 7.50 11.07 -0.05
CA ILE A 340 6.08 10.98 0.34
C ILE A 340 5.56 12.34 0.82
N VAL A 341 6.33 13.04 1.65
CA VAL A 341 5.98 14.39 2.12
C VAL A 341 5.87 15.36 0.93
N TYR A 342 6.80 15.28 -0.02
CA TYR A 342 6.79 16.13 -1.20
C TYR A 342 5.59 15.84 -2.11
N ALA A 343 5.27 14.58 -2.39
CA ALA A 343 4.06 14.19 -3.13
C ALA A 343 2.78 14.66 -2.43
N GLY A 344 2.75 14.63 -1.09
CA GLY A 344 1.67 15.19 -0.29
C GLY A 344 1.53 16.71 -0.47
N ALA A 345 2.64 17.45 -0.48
CA ALA A 345 2.64 18.89 -0.71
C ALA A 345 2.14 19.26 -2.12
N LEU A 346 2.59 18.52 -3.14
CA LEU A 346 2.11 18.67 -4.53
C LEU A 346 0.60 18.41 -4.61
N SER A 347 0.12 17.31 -4.01
CA SER A 347 -1.30 16.98 -3.93
C SER A 347 -2.12 18.08 -3.25
N LYS A 348 -1.63 18.63 -2.13
CA LYS A 348 -2.26 19.73 -1.40
C LYS A 348 -2.37 21.01 -2.23
N SER A 349 -1.40 21.25 -3.12
CA SER A 349 -1.41 22.42 -4.01
C SER A 349 -2.37 22.28 -5.19
N ALA A 350 -2.51 21.07 -5.74
CA ALA A 350 -3.32 20.80 -6.93
C ALA A 350 -4.82 20.64 -6.65
N HIS A 351 -5.22 20.26 -5.42
CA HIS A 351 -6.62 19.99 -5.06
C HIS A 351 -7.09 20.78 -3.85
N ARG A 352 -8.41 20.87 -3.63
CA ARG A 352 -9.02 21.68 -2.56
C ARG A 352 -9.68 20.85 -1.45
N SER A 353 -9.87 19.56 -1.66
CA SER A 353 -10.35 18.61 -0.66
C SER A 353 -9.91 17.17 -0.98
N TRP A 354 -10.12 16.26 -0.03
CA TRP A 354 -9.88 14.83 -0.23
C TRP A 354 -10.78 14.23 -1.31
N GLU A 355 -12.03 14.65 -1.39
CA GLU A 355 -12.98 14.20 -2.41
C GLU A 355 -12.55 14.65 -3.81
N GLU A 356 -12.09 15.89 -3.95
CA GLU A 356 -11.54 16.38 -5.22
C GLU A 356 -10.26 15.64 -5.63
N PHE A 357 -9.37 15.36 -4.66
CA PHE A 357 -8.20 14.53 -4.89
C PHE A 357 -8.61 13.12 -5.36
N SER A 358 -9.59 12.50 -4.69
CA SER A 358 -10.11 11.19 -5.06
C SER A 358 -10.67 11.14 -6.47
N ALA A 359 -11.42 12.17 -6.88
CA ALA A 359 -12.00 12.25 -8.21
C ALA A 359 -10.93 12.44 -9.29
N GLY A 360 -9.91 13.27 -9.01
CA GLY A 360 -8.75 13.42 -9.88
C GLY A 360 -7.96 12.12 -10.04
N TYR A 361 -7.72 11.40 -8.95
CA TYR A 361 -7.05 10.09 -8.95
C TYR A 361 -7.83 9.07 -9.79
N ALA A 362 -9.14 8.98 -9.54
CA ALA A 362 -10.01 8.04 -10.25
C ALA A 362 -10.05 8.33 -11.74
N LEU A 363 -10.26 9.59 -12.15
CA LEU A 363 -10.31 9.97 -13.57
C LEU A 363 -8.98 9.69 -14.27
N GLY A 364 -7.85 10.06 -13.64
CA GLY A 364 -6.52 9.81 -14.20
C GLY A 364 -6.23 8.33 -14.41
N ARG A 365 -6.73 7.46 -13.52
CA ARG A 365 -6.61 6.01 -13.67
C ARG A 365 -7.49 5.46 -14.80
N VAL A 366 -8.78 5.77 -14.80
CA VAL A 366 -9.73 5.14 -15.75
C VAL A 366 -9.50 5.57 -17.19
N LEU A 367 -9.08 6.82 -17.42
CA LEU A 367 -8.74 7.29 -18.77
C LEU A 367 -7.56 6.52 -19.40
N ARG A 368 -6.70 5.92 -18.57
CA ARG A 368 -5.53 5.14 -19.03
C ARG A 368 -5.82 3.67 -19.25
N PHE A 369 -6.73 3.07 -18.48
CA PHE A 369 -6.81 1.61 -18.40
C PHE A 369 -8.20 1.00 -18.54
N ASP A 370 -9.27 1.81 -18.43
CA ASP A 370 -10.63 1.27 -18.30
C ASP A 370 -11.41 1.23 -19.62
N ASP A 371 -11.00 2.03 -20.61
CA ASP A 371 -11.66 2.15 -21.94
C ASP A 371 -13.20 2.30 -21.91
N GLU A 372 -13.73 2.89 -20.82
CA GLU A 372 -15.15 3.11 -20.57
C GLU A 372 -15.97 1.82 -20.39
N GLU A 373 -15.30 0.71 -20.06
CA GLU A 373 -15.94 -0.53 -19.65
C GLU A 373 -16.56 -0.44 -18.25
N TYR A 374 -16.10 0.54 -17.43
CA TYR A 374 -16.44 0.66 -16.01
C TYR A 374 -16.12 -0.62 -15.24
N GLY A 375 -15.00 -1.25 -15.60
CA GLY A 375 -14.58 -2.54 -15.08
C GLY A 375 -13.78 -2.40 -13.78
N THR A 376 -12.82 -3.31 -13.60
CA THR A 376 -12.07 -3.45 -12.36
C THR A 376 -11.32 -2.17 -11.95
N PHE A 377 -10.81 -1.38 -12.89
CA PHE A 377 -10.11 -0.13 -12.57
C PHE A 377 -11.04 0.94 -12.00
N TYR A 378 -12.25 1.05 -12.57
CA TYR A 378 -13.32 1.90 -12.07
C TYR A 378 -13.82 1.43 -10.69
N GLU A 379 -14.19 0.15 -10.57
CA GLU A 379 -14.74 -0.44 -9.35
C GLU A 379 -13.79 -0.28 -8.16
N GLN A 380 -12.49 -0.51 -8.36
CA GLN A 380 -11.49 -0.32 -7.30
C GLN A 380 -11.40 1.14 -6.84
N CYS A 381 -11.47 2.12 -7.75
CA CYS A 381 -11.46 3.53 -7.38
C CYS A 381 -12.71 3.91 -6.59
N LEU A 382 -13.88 3.36 -6.98
CA LEU A 382 -15.14 3.59 -6.30
C LEU A 382 -15.15 3.00 -4.88
N VAL A 383 -14.67 1.76 -4.72
CA VAL A 383 -14.55 1.12 -3.41
C VAL A 383 -13.60 1.91 -2.51
N ALA A 384 -12.43 2.31 -3.03
CA ALA A 384 -11.48 3.11 -2.28
C ALA A 384 -12.07 4.48 -1.88
N HIS A 385 -12.75 5.16 -2.80
CA HIS A 385 -13.43 6.43 -2.52
C HIS A 385 -14.40 6.30 -1.34
N ARG A 386 -15.32 5.33 -1.39
CA ARG A 386 -16.32 5.10 -0.34
C ARG A 386 -15.67 4.76 1.00
N LEU A 387 -14.69 3.85 1.01
CA LEU A 387 -13.96 3.53 2.24
C LEU A 387 -13.31 4.77 2.85
N LEU A 388 -12.79 5.67 2.03
CA LEU A 388 -12.09 6.86 2.52
C LEU A 388 -13.02 7.99 2.95
N THR A 389 -14.17 8.15 2.33
CA THR A 389 -15.13 9.21 2.69
C THR A 389 -16.11 8.77 3.80
N GLU A 390 -16.41 7.47 3.89
CA GLU A 390 -17.46 6.96 4.78
C GLU A 390 -16.93 6.24 6.01
N SER A 391 -15.78 5.54 5.94
CA SER A 391 -15.28 4.75 7.07
C SER A 391 -14.83 5.61 8.25
N GLY A 392 -15.22 5.22 9.46
CA GLY A 392 -14.73 5.82 10.71
C GLY A 392 -13.25 5.57 10.98
N GLY A 393 -12.58 4.67 10.27
CA GLY A 393 -11.13 4.46 10.35
C GLY A 393 -10.32 5.21 9.28
N SER A 394 -10.98 6.02 8.45
CA SER A 394 -10.33 6.67 7.29
C SER A 394 -9.33 7.76 7.71
N PRO A 395 -8.14 7.83 7.07
CA PRO A 395 -7.25 8.97 7.24
C PRO A 395 -7.91 10.30 6.86
N TRP A 396 -8.80 10.33 5.86
CA TRP A 396 -9.39 11.56 5.35
C TRP A 396 -10.40 12.20 6.30
N LYS A 397 -10.90 11.43 7.29
CA LYS A 397 -11.72 11.97 8.38
C LYS A 397 -10.91 12.54 9.55
N HIS A 398 -9.64 12.14 9.68
CA HIS A 398 -8.80 12.48 10.84
C HIS A 398 -7.62 13.41 10.48
N ILE A 399 -7.29 13.51 9.19
CA ILE A 399 -6.27 14.40 8.66
C ILE A 399 -6.99 15.48 7.85
N PRO A 400 -7.02 16.74 8.29
CA PRO A 400 -7.66 17.80 7.52
C PRO A 400 -6.90 18.06 6.22
N TRP A 401 -7.64 18.44 5.17
CA TRP A 401 -7.01 18.85 3.90
C TRP A 401 -6.17 20.12 4.07
N ARG A 402 -6.73 21.14 4.75
CA ARG A 402 -6.05 22.42 5.01
C ARG A 402 -5.58 22.54 6.44
#